data_AF-A0A6P0DWT7-F1
#
_entry.id   AF-A0A6P0DWT7-F1
#
_cell.length_a   1.000
_cell.length_b   1.000
_cell.length_c   1.000
_cell.angle_alpha   90.00
_cell.angle_beta   90.00
_cell.angle_gamma   90.00
#
_symmetry.space_group_name_H-M   'P 1'
#
loop_
_entity.id
_entity.type
_entity.pdbx_description
1 polymer ?
#
loop_
_entity_poly.entity_id
_entity_poly.type
_entity_poly.pdbx_seq_one_letter_code
_entity_poly.pdbx_strand_id
1 'polypeptide(L)'
;EYYITDIIAMAHQEGHQIVAVHPQRLSEVEGVNNRLQLARLERVYQAEQAEKLLLAGVMLRDPARFDLRGTLQHGRDVEIDTNVILEGNVVLGDRVKIGAGCVIKNSTIGDDCEISPYSVVEDAQLQAACT
;
A
#
# COMPACT_ATOMS: atom_id res chain seq x y z
N GLU A 1 20.77 -22.96 -23.77
CA GLU A 1 20.72 -21.93 -22.71
C GLU A 1 21.57 -22.39 -21.54
N TYR A 2 22.05 -21.48 -20.70
CA TYR A 2 22.75 -21.83 -19.47
C TYR A 2 21.74 -21.70 -18.30
N TYR A 3 21.49 -22.79 -17.57
CA TYR A 3 20.50 -22.78 -16.49
C TYR A 3 21.13 -22.38 -15.16
N ILE A 4 20.65 -21.29 -14.58
CA ILE A 4 21.07 -20.86 -13.24
C ILE A 4 20.77 -21.92 -12.16
N THR A 5 19.77 -22.77 -12.38
CA THR A 5 19.38 -23.85 -11.45
C THR A 5 20.45 -24.95 -11.33
N ASP A 6 21.34 -25.09 -12.32
CA ASP A 6 22.35 -26.16 -12.32
C ASP A 6 23.42 -25.96 -11.22
N ILE A 7 23.58 -24.73 -10.72
CA ILE A 7 24.52 -24.42 -9.64
C ILE A 7 24.20 -25.18 -8.35
N ILE A 8 22.93 -25.56 -8.14
CA ILE A 8 22.51 -26.34 -6.96
C ILE A 8 23.11 -27.74 -7.01
N ALA A 9 23.11 -28.36 -8.20
CA ALA A 9 23.71 -29.67 -8.40
C ALA A 9 25.25 -29.59 -8.31
N MET A 10 25.85 -28.53 -8.86
CA MET A 10 27.31 -28.31 -8.80
C MET A 10 27.78 -28.11 -7.36
N ALA A 11 27.10 -27.27 -6.57
CA ALA A 11 27.43 -27.06 -5.16
C ALA A 11 27.32 -28.35 -4.35
N HIS A 12 26.32 -29.19 -4.64
CA HIS A 12 26.20 -30.50 -4.01
C HIS A 12 27.37 -31.44 -4.37
N GLN A 13 27.80 -31.44 -5.63
CA GLN A 13 28.96 -32.23 -6.09
C GLN A 13 30.28 -31.79 -5.43
N GLU A 14 30.42 -30.51 -5.10
CA GLU A 14 31.56 -29.95 -4.35
C GLU A 14 31.48 -30.22 -2.83
N GLY A 15 30.43 -30.92 -2.36
CA GLY A 15 30.25 -31.27 -0.95
C GLY A 15 29.63 -30.16 -0.10
N HIS A 16 29.08 -29.11 -0.70
CA HIS A 16 28.39 -28.05 0.02
C HIS A 16 26.95 -28.45 0.37
N GLN A 17 26.49 -27.98 1.54
CA GLN A 17 25.10 -28.15 1.98
C GLN A 17 24.21 -27.04 1.41
N ILE A 18 23.06 -27.41 0.86
CA ILE A 18 22.01 -26.48 0.42
C ILE A 18 20.83 -26.59 1.37
N VAL A 19 20.39 -25.46 1.94
CA VAL A 19 19.25 -25.38 2.86
C VAL A 19 18.11 -24.63 2.18
N ALA A 20 16.95 -25.29 2.06
CA ALA A 20 15.74 -24.67 1.56
C ALA A 20 14.99 -23.94 2.70
N VAL A 21 14.42 -22.78 2.38
CA VAL A 21 13.54 -22.01 3.26
C VAL A 21 12.23 -21.70 2.55
N HIS A 22 11.19 -21.36 3.32
CA HIS A 22 9.85 -21.10 2.80
C HIS A 22 9.43 -19.64 3.06
N PRO A 23 8.67 -19.01 2.13
CA PRO A 23 8.15 -17.66 2.33
C PRO A 23 7.02 -17.64 3.37
N GLN A 24 6.72 -16.46 3.91
CA GLN A 24 5.59 -16.30 4.84
C GLN A 24 4.26 -16.34 4.07
N ARG A 25 4.24 -15.78 2.85
CA ARG A 25 3.08 -15.72 1.97
C ARG A 25 3.47 -16.17 0.56
N LEU A 26 2.56 -16.86 -0.11
CA LEU A 26 2.77 -17.30 -1.49
C LEU A 26 2.95 -16.11 -2.45
N SER A 27 2.26 -15.01 -2.21
CA SER A 27 2.35 -13.78 -3.01
C SER A 27 3.75 -13.18 -3.07
N GLU A 28 4.61 -13.45 -2.07
CA GLU A 28 6.00 -12.95 -2.02
C GLU A 28 6.92 -13.62 -3.06
N VAL A 29 6.54 -14.78 -3.58
CA VAL A 29 7.30 -15.56 -4.56
C VAL A 29 6.59 -15.69 -5.90
N GLU A 30 5.43 -15.06 -6.07
CA GLU A 30 4.69 -15.07 -7.32
C GLU A 30 5.40 -14.22 -8.39
N GLY A 31 5.67 -14.84 -9.55
CA GLY A 31 6.25 -14.15 -10.72
C GLY A 31 5.19 -13.47 -11.58
N VAL A 32 5.57 -12.38 -12.25
CA VAL A 32 4.70 -11.63 -13.18
C VAL A 32 5.24 -11.71 -14.60
N ASN A 33 4.51 -12.40 -15.46
CA ASN A 33 4.78 -12.53 -16.89
C ASN A 33 3.78 -11.76 -17.76
N ASN A 34 2.62 -11.38 -17.22
CA ASN A 34 1.60 -10.63 -17.93
C ASN A 34 0.82 -9.66 -17.03
N ARG A 35 0.01 -8.78 -17.64
CA ARG A 35 -0.75 -7.75 -16.91
C ARG A 35 -1.85 -8.30 -16.00
N LEU A 36 -2.39 -9.49 -16.29
CA LEU A 36 -3.39 -10.12 -15.42
C LEU A 36 -2.75 -10.56 -14.10
N GLN A 37 -1.54 -11.14 -14.15
CA GLN A 37 -0.76 -11.49 -12.96
C GLN A 37 -0.39 -10.24 -12.16
N LEU A 38 0.04 -9.17 -12.84
CA LEU A 38 0.34 -7.89 -12.19
C LEU A 38 -0.87 -7.33 -11.44
N ALA A 39 -2.05 -7.31 -12.08
CA ALA A 39 -3.27 -6.80 -11.45
C ALA A 39 -3.71 -7.63 -10.24
N ARG A 40 -3.44 -8.95 -10.23
CA ARG A 40 -3.70 -9.81 -9.07
C ARG A 40 -2.78 -9.45 -7.90
N LEU A 41 -1.47 -9.35 -8.14
CA LEU A 41 -0.53 -8.96 -7.09
C LEU A 41 -0.78 -7.56 -6.56
N GLU A 42 -1.22 -6.63 -7.42
CA GLU A 42 -1.65 -5.30 -6.98
C GLU A 42 -2.80 -5.39 -5.97
N ARG A 43 -3.83 -6.22 -6.21
CA ARG A 43 -4.93 -6.39 -5.24
C ARG A 43 -4.48 -7.06 -3.95
N VAL A 44 -3.58 -8.03 -4.01
CA VAL A 44 -2.99 -8.63 -2.81
C VAL A 44 -2.25 -7.58 -2.00
N TYR A 45 -1.39 -6.79 -2.65
CA TYR A 45 -0.62 -5.74 -1.98
C TYR A 45 -1.52 -4.67 -1.36
N GLN A 46 -2.53 -4.18 -2.08
CA GLN A 46 -3.46 -3.18 -1.53
C GLN A 46 -4.25 -3.73 -0.34
N ALA A 47 -4.70 -4.99 -0.39
CA ALA A 47 -5.40 -5.60 0.73
C ALA A 47 -4.52 -5.69 1.99
N GLU A 48 -3.25 -6.08 1.84
CA GLU A 48 -2.30 -6.13 2.95
C GLU A 48 -2.04 -4.74 3.57
N GLN A 49 -1.95 -3.71 2.73
CA GLN A 49 -1.74 -2.33 3.21
C GLN A 49 -2.98 -1.80 3.92
N ALA A 50 -4.17 -2.05 3.36
CA ALA A 50 -5.44 -1.67 3.98
C ALA A 50 -5.66 -2.35 5.34
N GLU A 51 -5.34 -3.64 5.44
CA GLU A 51 -5.42 -4.38 6.71
C GLU A 51 -4.46 -3.81 7.76
N LYS A 52 -3.21 -3.51 7.40
CA LYS A 52 -2.25 -2.86 8.30
C LYS A 52 -2.76 -1.51 8.82
N LEU A 53 -3.36 -0.70 7.96
CA LEU A 53 -3.91 0.61 8.32
C LEU A 53 -5.10 0.49 9.28
N LEU A 54 -6.01 -0.45 9.00
CA LEU A 54 -7.13 -0.76 9.89
C LEU A 54 -6.65 -1.20 11.27
N LEU A 55 -5.68 -2.12 11.32
CA LEU A 55 -5.08 -2.58 12.58
C LEU A 55 -4.30 -1.48 13.32
N ALA A 56 -3.77 -0.49 12.59
CA ALA A 56 -3.09 0.68 13.14
C ALA A 56 -4.05 1.81 13.59
N GLY A 57 -5.36 1.65 13.39
CA GLY A 57 -6.39 2.58 13.87
C GLY A 57 -6.91 3.59 12.85
N VAL A 58 -6.55 3.47 11.57
CA VAL A 58 -7.17 4.25 10.49
C VAL A 58 -8.50 3.59 10.12
N MET A 59 -9.58 4.34 10.09
CA MET A 59 -10.87 3.82 9.66
C MET A 59 -10.98 3.89 8.14
N LEU A 60 -10.84 2.74 7.47
CA LEU A 60 -11.17 2.59 6.05
C LEU A 60 -12.63 2.12 5.93
N ARG A 61 -13.49 2.90 5.26
CA ARG A 61 -14.91 2.53 5.09
C ARG A 61 -15.10 1.27 4.25
N ASP A 62 -14.22 1.04 3.29
CA ASP A 62 -14.15 -0.21 2.52
C ASP A 62 -12.69 -0.50 2.12
N PRO A 63 -12.00 -1.45 2.78
CA PRO A 63 -10.60 -1.75 2.48
C PRO A 63 -10.38 -2.33 1.08
N ALA A 64 -11.40 -2.91 0.44
CA ALA A 64 -11.29 -3.42 -0.92
C ALA A 64 -11.34 -2.29 -1.98
N ARG A 65 -11.79 -1.10 -1.58
CA ARG A 65 -11.89 0.11 -2.41
C ARG A 65 -11.02 1.24 -1.85
N PHE A 66 -9.78 0.90 -1.50
CA PHE A 66 -8.76 1.82 -1.06
C PHE A 66 -7.45 1.49 -1.80
N ASP A 67 -6.72 2.51 -2.24
CA ASP A 67 -5.47 2.34 -2.96
C ASP A 67 -4.38 3.24 -2.36
N LEU A 68 -3.33 2.64 -1.81
CA LEU A 68 -2.11 3.30 -1.36
C LEU A 68 -0.98 3.05 -2.36
N ARG A 69 -0.54 4.10 -3.05
CA ARG A 69 0.51 4.13 -4.07
C ARG A 69 1.68 4.99 -3.61
N GLY A 70 2.28 4.62 -2.49
CA GLY A 70 3.38 5.35 -1.89
C GLY A 70 3.46 5.12 -0.38
N THR A 71 3.69 6.18 0.38
CA THR A 71 3.75 6.15 1.83
C THR A 71 2.65 7.03 2.45
N LEU A 72 2.09 6.54 3.55
CA LEU A 72 1.11 7.25 4.34
C LEU A 72 1.62 7.38 5.78
N GLN A 73 1.72 8.61 6.26
CA GLN A 73 1.82 8.91 7.69
C GLN A 73 0.45 9.41 8.15
N HIS A 74 -0.06 8.87 9.25
CA HIS A 74 -1.38 9.23 9.75
C HIS A 74 -1.35 9.52 11.24
N GLY A 75 -2.20 10.44 11.66
CA GLY A 75 -2.55 10.68 13.06
C GLY A 75 -3.53 9.64 13.60
N ARG A 76 -4.21 10.01 14.68
CA ARG A 76 -5.25 9.22 15.34
C ARG A 76 -6.62 9.52 14.76
N ASP A 77 -7.51 8.52 14.79
CA ASP A 77 -8.93 8.66 14.40
C ASP A 77 -9.14 9.24 12.99
N VAL A 78 -8.25 8.90 12.06
CA VAL A 78 -8.39 9.27 10.64
C VAL A 78 -9.47 8.41 9.99
N GLU A 79 -10.38 9.04 9.25
CA GLU A 79 -11.43 8.36 8.48
C GLU A 79 -11.23 8.55 6.98
N ILE A 80 -11.22 7.45 6.24
CA ILE A 80 -11.07 7.44 4.78
C ILE A 80 -12.26 6.69 4.19
N ASP A 81 -13.04 7.39 3.38
CA ASP A 81 -14.19 6.84 2.69
C ASP A 81 -13.78 6.05 1.42
N THR A 82 -14.76 5.53 0.71
CA THR A 82 -14.56 4.57 -0.37
C THR A 82 -13.97 5.19 -1.62
N ASN A 83 -13.22 4.39 -2.39
CA ASN A 83 -12.55 4.76 -3.65
C ASN A 83 -11.51 5.89 -3.50
N VAL A 84 -10.88 6.03 -2.33
CA VAL A 84 -9.80 7.00 -2.14
C VAL A 84 -8.47 6.45 -2.65
N ILE A 85 -7.70 7.31 -3.32
CA ILE A 85 -6.37 6.99 -3.83
C ILE A 85 -5.35 7.93 -3.16
N LEU A 86 -4.34 7.35 -2.52
CA LEU A 86 -3.22 8.08 -1.92
C LEU A 86 -1.95 7.81 -2.71
N GLU A 87 -1.30 8.85 -3.23
CA GLU A 87 -0.12 8.73 -4.10
C GLU A 87 1.10 9.48 -3.56
N GLY A 88 2.29 8.89 -3.72
CA GLY A 88 3.53 9.52 -3.28
C GLY A 88 3.65 9.57 -1.75
N ASN A 89 4.03 10.72 -1.20
CA ASN A 89 4.17 10.89 0.26
C ASN A 89 3.00 11.71 0.82
N VAL A 90 2.07 11.05 1.52
CA VAL A 90 0.90 11.71 2.10
C VAL A 90 1.01 11.71 3.63
N VAL A 91 0.69 12.85 4.24
CA VAL A 91 0.61 13.00 5.70
C VAL A 91 -0.79 13.46 6.06
N LEU A 92 -1.49 12.70 6.90
CA LEU A 92 -2.79 13.04 7.46
C LEU A 92 -2.62 13.28 8.96
N GLY A 93 -3.05 14.44 9.45
CA GLY A 93 -3.10 14.78 10.88
C GLY A 93 -4.14 13.95 11.65
N ASP A 94 -4.37 14.32 12.90
CA ASP A 94 -5.40 13.70 13.74
C ASP A 94 -6.81 14.06 13.26
N ARG A 95 -7.75 13.11 13.35
CA ARG A 95 -9.20 13.31 13.07
C ARG A 95 -9.52 13.83 11.67
N VAL A 96 -8.60 13.65 10.72
CA VAL A 96 -8.82 14.00 9.31
C VAL A 96 -9.89 13.09 8.71
N LYS A 97 -10.80 13.69 7.93
CA LYS A 97 -11.85 12.98 7.20
C LYS A 97 -11.67 13.15 5.71
N ILE A 98 -11.53 12.04 4.99
CA ILE A 98 -11.42 12.03 3.54
C ILE A 98 -12.70 11.46 2.94
N GLY A 99 -13.43 12.28 2.19
CA GLY A 99 -14.65 11.89 1.49
C GLY A 99 -14.40 10.91 0.33
N ALA A 100 -15.47 10.29 -0.15
CA ALA A 100 -15.38 9.26 -1.18
C ALA A 100 -14.75 9.79 -2.49
N GLY A 101 -13.95 8.96 -3.14
CA GLY A 101 -13.38 9.26 -4.46
C GLY A 101 -12.28 10.32 -4.47
N CYS A 102 -11.77 10.75 -3.31
CA CYS A 102 -10.69 11.73 -3.27
C CYS A 102 -9.38 11.13 -3.78
N VAL A 103 -8.56 11.97 -4.39
CA VAL A 103 -7.18 11.64 -4.78
C VAL A 103 -6.25 12.60 -4.06
N ILE A 104 -5.35 12.07 -3.24
CA ILE A 104 -4.40 12.87 -2.46
C ILE A 104 -2.99 12.46 -2.85
N LYS A 105 -2.18 13.42 -3.31
CA LYS A 105 -0.85 13.16 -3.82
C LYS A 105 0.16 14.14 -3.25
N ASN A 106 1.26 13.62 -2.71
CA ASN A 106 2.38 14.42 -2.18
C ASN A 106 1.95 15.59 -1.27
N SER A 107 0.94 15.37 -0.43
CA SER A 107 0.27 16.45 0.30
C SER A 107 0.25 16.19 1.80
N THR A 108 0.24 17.27 2.56
CA THR A 108 0.10 17.26 4.02
C THR A 108 -1.21 17.90 4.42
N ILE A 109 -2.04 17.17 5.16
CA ILE A 109 -3.35 17.61 5.63
C ILE A 109 -3.30 17.71 7.14
N GLY A 110 -3.49 18.92 7.67
CA GLY A 110 -3.47 19.18 9.11
C GLY A 110 -4.65 18.56 9.87
N ASP A 111 -4.56 18.59 11.20
CA ASP A 111 -5.56 18.02 12.10
C ASP A 111 -6.96 18.58 11.85
N ASP A 112 -7.99 17.76 12.09
CA ASP A 112 -9.41 18.15 12.01
C ASP A 112 -9.87 18.67 10.63
N CYS A 113 -9.09 18.43 9.58
CA CYS A 113 -9.49 18.76 8.20
C CYS A 113 -10.53 17.79 7.65
N GLU A 114 -11.46 18.32 6.86
CA GLU A 114 -12.45 17.53 6.13
C GLU A 114 -12.29 17.79 4.62
N ILE A 115 -11.96 16.74 3.87
CA ILE A 115 -11.86 16.81 2.41
C ILE A 115 -13.16 16.27 1.82
N SER A 116 -13.90 17.16 1.15
CA SER A 116 -15.17 16.81 0.51
C SER A 116 -14.99 15.78 -0.61
N PRO A 117 -16.01 14.94 -0.91
CA PRO A 117 -15.93 13.90 -1.93
C PRO A 117 -15.45 14.39 -3.30
N TYR A 118 -14.73 13.52 -4.01
CA TYR A 118 -14.17 13.77 -5.35
C TYR A 118 -13.21 14.97 -5.46
N SER A 119 -12.63 15.39 -4.35
CA SER A 119 -11.57 16.40 -4.34
C SER A 119 -10.23 15.80 -4.78
N VAL A 120 -9.46 16.61 -5.51
CA VAL A 120 -8.07 16.28 -5.87
C VAL A 120 -7.16 17.25 -5.12
N VAL A 121 -6.27 16.70 -4.30
CA VAL A 121 -5.29 17.44 -3.50
C VAL A 121 -3.91 17.00 -3.93
N GLU A 122 -3.16 17.87 -4.60
CA GLU A 122 -1.83 17.57 -5.14
C GLU A 122 -0.83 18.66 -4.74
N ASP A 123 0.35 18.23 -4.30
CA ASP A 123 1.47 19.09 -3.88
C ASP A 123 1.04 20.25 -2.95
N ALA A 124 0.15 19.94 -2.01
CA ALA A 124 -0.51 20.92 -1.16
C ALA A 124 -0.19 20.72 0.33
N GLN A 125 -0.24 21.82 1.08
CA GLN A 125 -0.18 21.83 2.54
C GLN A 125 -1.42 22.54 3.09
N LEU A 126 -2.33 21.77 3.69
CA LEU A 126 -3.54 22.29 4.31
C LEU A 126 -3.31 22.45 5.82
N GLN A 127 -3.64 23.64 6.33
CA GLN A 127 -3.57 23.92 7.77
C GLN A 127 -4.72 23.21 8.49
N ALA A 128 -4.58 23.03 9.81
CA ALA A 128 -5.60 22.38 10.63
C ALA A 128 -6.97 23.06 10.54
N ALA A 129 -8.04 22.28 10.75
CA ALA A 129 -9.44 22.69 10.70
C ALA A 129 -9.88 23.30 9.35
N CYS A 130 -9.32 22.80 8.25
CA CYS A 130 -9.75 23.14 6.90
C CYS A 130 -11.01 22.35 6.48
N THR A 131 -11.82 22.94 5.60
CA THR A 131 -13.04 22.35 5.02
C THR A 131 -13.11 22.66 3.54
#